data_AF-A0A528I1T4-F1
#
_entry.id   AF-A0A528I1T4-F1
#
_cell.length_a   1.000
_cell.length_b   1.000
_cell.length_c   1.000
_cell.angle_alpha   90.00
_cell.angle_beta   90.00
_cell.angle_gamma   90.00
#
_symmetry.space_group_name_H-M   'P 1'
#
loop_
_entity.id
_entity.type
_entity.pdbx_description
1 polymer ?
#
loop_
_entity_poly.entity_id
_entity_poly.type
_entity_poly.pdbx_seq_one_letter_code
_entity_poly.pdbx_strand_id
1 'polypeptide(L)' 'FLYLPYEHSEHLADQLKSMDLFTAKAQSYLKYAVEHLEIIQRFGRFPHRNRMLGRETTPEEQVFLDGGGFSG' A
#
# COMPACT_ATOMS: atom_id res chain seq x y z
N PHE A 1 3.72 14.54 3.64
CA PHE A 1 2.25 14.73 3.63
C PHE A 1 1.67 14.90 2.23
N LEU A 2 2.15 15.84 1.40
CA LEU A 2 1.53 16.10 0.07
C LEU A 2 1.44 14.86 -0.84
N TYR A 3 2.36 13.90 -0.73
CA TYR A 3 2.40 12.70 -1.58
C TYR A 3 1.65 11.50 -1.01
N LEU A 4 1.26 11.56 0.27
CA LEU A 4 0.55 10.46 0.94
C LEU A 4 -0.78 10.06 0.27
N PRO A 5 -1.57 10.97 -0.34
CA PRO A 5 -2.77 10.56 -1.07
C PRO A 5 -2.48 9.54 -2.19
N TYR A 6 -1.33 9.65 -2.88
CA TYR A 6 -0.92 8.69 -3.90
C TYR A 6 -0.50 7.35 -3.25
N GLU A 7 0.27 7.42 -2.16
CA GLU A 7 0.71 6.26 -1.38
C GLU A 7 -0.46 5.47 -0.76
N HIS A 8 -1.56 6.14 -0.39
CA HIS A 8 -2.74 5.51 0.22
C HIS A 8 -3.82 5.07 -0.78
N SER A 9 -3.62 5.31 -2.08
CA SER A 9 -4.54 4.90 -3.15
C SER A 9 -4.41 3.40 -3.43
N GLU A 10 -5.52 2.73 -3.71
CA GLU A 10 -5.51 1.32 -4.15
C GLU A 10 -5.35 1.17 -5.68
N HIS A 11 -4.94 2.23 -6.39
CA HIS A 11 -4.64 2.18 -7.81
C HIS A 11 -3.14 2.09 -8.08
N LEU A 12 -2.74 1.09 -8.89
CA LEU A 12 -1.33 0.87 -9.23
C LEU A 12 -0.65 2.10 -9.86
N ALA A 13 -1.36 2.84 -10.73
CA ALA A 13 -0.82 4.05 -11.35
C ALA A 13 -0.47 5.13 -10.32
N ASP A 14 -1.27 5.27 -9.26
CA ASP A 14 -1.01 6.22 -8.18
C ASP A 14 0.19 5.77 -7.34
N GLN A 15 0.35 4.46 -7.11
CA GLN A 15 1.52 3.93 -6.40
C GLN A 15 2.83 4.19 -7.17
N LEU A 16 2.82 4.01 -8.49
CA LEU A 16 3.97 4.37 -9.33
C LEU A 16 4.26 5.88 -9.27
N LYS A 17 3.20 6.71 -9.27
CA LYS A 17 3.37 8.16 -9.10
C LYS A 17 3.93 8.52 -7.72
N SER A 18 3.51 7.82 -6.68
CA SER A 18 4.05 7.94 -5.33
C SER A 18 5.55 7.66 -5.34
N MET A 19 5.98 6.55 -5.94
CA MET A 19 7.38 6.19 -6.07
C MET A 19 8.22 7.28 -6.74
N ASP A 20 7.76 7.85 -7.86
CA ASP A 20 8.46 8.94 -8.54
C ASP A 20 8.64 10.16 -7.62
N LEU A 21 7.56 10.55 -6.92
CA LEU A 21 7.56 11.73 -6.04
C LEU A 21 8.46 11.53 -4.82
N PHE A 22 8.37 10.37 -4.14
CA PHE A 22 9.19 10.09 -2.97
C PHE A 22 10.67 9.92 -3.33
N THR A 23 10.97 9.25 -4.44
CA THR A 23 12.35 9.11 -4.94
C THR A 23 12.97 10.48 -5.21
N ALA A 24 12.23 11.39 -5.85
CA ALA A 24 12.77 12.69 -6.24
C ALA A 24 12.79 13.73 -5.11
N LYS A 25 11.84 13.67 -4.17
CA LYS A 25 11.56 14.80 -3.26
C LYS A 25 11.46 14.44 -1.77
N ALA A 26 11.42 13.16 -1.41
CA ALA A 26 11.19 12.73 -0.03
C ALA A 26 11.87 11.39 0.28
N GLN A 27 13.15 11.27 -0.07
CA GLN A 27 13.88 10.00 -0.04
C GLN A 27 13.93 9.34 1.34
N SER A 28 13.91 10.12 2.43
CA SER A 28 13.84 9.62 3.81
C SER A 28 12.57 8.80 4.10
N TYR A 29 11.51 8.97 3.30
CA TYR A 29 10.23 8.26 3.40
C TYR A 29 10.01 7.25 2.27
N LEU A 30 10.96 7.11 1.34
CA LEU A 30 10.82 6.23 0.16
C LEU A 30 10.51 4.77 0.54
N LYS A 31 11.07 4.29 1.66
CA LYS A 31 10.80 2.93 2.15
C LYS A 31 9.29 2.65 2.31
N TYR A 32 8.51 3.62 2.75
CA TYR A 32 7.07 3.45 2.94
C TYR A 32 6.34 3.40 1.60
N ALA A 33 6.73 4.25 0.63
CA ALA A 33 6.19 4.19 -0.73
C ALA A 33 6.48 2.85 -1.43
N VAL A 34 7.65 2.25 -1.18
CA VAL A 34 8.00 0.91 -1.67
C VAL A 34 7.09 -0.16 -1.05
N GLU A 35 6.95 -0.16 0.27
CA GLU A 35 6.07 -1.11 0.99
C GLU A 35 4.62 -1.04 0.49
N HIS A 36 4.07 0.16 0.28
CA HIS A 36 2.72 0.33 -0.27
C HIS A 36 2.59 -0.20 -1.71
N LEU A 37 3.57 0.11 -2.57
CA LEU A 37 3.56 -0.39 -3.94
C LEU A 37 3.59 -1.93 -3.98
N GLU A 38 4.42 -2.57 -3.16
CA GLU A 38 4.51 -4.04 -3.10
C GLU A 38 3.18 -4.69 -2.71
N ILE A 39 2.48 -4.11 -1.72
CA ILE A 39 1.16 -4.59 -1.30
C ILE A 39 0.13 -4.45 -2.43
N ILE A 40 0.09 -3.29 -3.10
CA ILE A 40 -0.83 -3.05 -4.21
C ILE A 40 -0.48 -3.91 -5.44
N GLN A 41 0.79 -4.14 -5.73
CA GLN A 41 1.18 -5.06 -6.80
C GLN A 41 0.74 -6.50 -6.51
N ARG A 42 0.83 -6.92 -5.24
CA ARG A 42 0.49 -8.29 -4.83
C ARG A 42 -1.01 -8.53 -4.75
N PHE A 43 -1.77 -7.60 -4.17
CA PHE A 43 -3.18 -7.81 -3.84
C PHE A 43 -4.14 -6.89 -4.59
N GLY A 44 -3.65 -5.85 -5.27
CA GLY A 44 -4.48 -4.84 -5.93
C GLY A 44 -5.23 -3.91 -4.97
N ARG A 45 -5.04 -4.08 -3.65
CA ARG A 45 -5.72 -3.34 -2.57
C ARG A 45 -4.94 -3.52 -1.26
N PHE A 46 -5.35 -2.81 -0.21
CA PHE A 46 -4.81 -2.99 1.14
C PHE A 46 -5.66 -3.98 1.96
N PRO A 47 -5.16 -5.19 2.25
CA PRO A 47 -5.95 -6.20 2.97
C PRO A 47 -6.41 -5.78 4.37
N HIS A 48 -5.64 -4.93 5.06
CA HIS A 48 -6.01 -4.43 6.39
C HIS A 48 -7.31 -3.59 6.37
N ARG A 49 -7.71 -3.06 5.20
CA ARG A 49 -8.95 -2.29 5.04
C ARG A 49 -10.16 -3.18 4.75
N ASN A 50 -9.98 -4.48 4.48
CA ASN A 50 -11.05 -5.37 4.04
C ASN A 50 -12.25 -5.36 4.99
N ARG A 51 -11.99 -5.53 6.30
CA ARG A 51 -13.05 -5.51 7.31
C ARG A 51 -13.83 -4.19 7.34
N MET A 52 -13.13 -3.05 7.24
CA MET A 52 -13.76 -1.73 7.31
C MET A 52 -14.55 -1.39 6.05
N LEU A 53 -14.16 -1.96 4.91
CA LEU A 53 -14.83 -1.79 3.62
C LEU A 53 -15.82 -2.91 3.29
N GLY A 54 -16.07 -3.84 4.22
CA GLY A 54 -16.99 -4.96 4.02
C GLY A 54 -16.56 -5.97 2.94
N ARG A 55 -15.25 -6.07 2.67
CA ARG A 55 -14.67 -6.98 1.67
C ARG A 55 -14.34 -8.32 2.30
N GLU A 56 -14.56 -9.41 1.56
CA GLU A 56 -14.03 -10.72 1.94
C GLU A 56 -12.50 -10.74 1.76
N THR A 57 -11.82 -11.29 2.76
CA THR A 57 -10.37 -11.51 2.77
C THR A 57 -10.06 -12.87 2.14
N THR A 58 -9.16 -12.90 1.16
CA THR A 58 -8.73 -14.16 0.54
C THR A 58 -7.78 -14.94 1.48
N PRO A 59 -7.57 -16.24 1.27
CA PRO A 59 -6.59 -17.00 2.05
C PRO A 59 -5.18 -16.40 2.01
N GLU A 60 -4.72 -15.91 0.86
CA GLU A 60 -3.41 -15.29 0.70
C GLU A 60 -3.30 -13.96 1.46
N GLU A 61 -4.37 -13.17 1.42
CA GLU A 61 -4.49 -11.94 2.20
C GLU A 61 -4.50 -12.24 3.71
N GLN A 62 -5.19 -13.30 4.13
CA GLN A 62 -5.23 -13.69 5.54
C GLN A 62 -3.84 -14.11 6.05
N VAL A 63 -3.10 -14.93 5.29
CA VAL A 63 -1.71 -15.30 5.63
C VAL A 63 -0.82 -14.05 5.75
N PHE A 64 -1.01 -13.07 4.87
CA PHE A 64 -0.27 -11.81 4.96
C PHE A 64 -0.62 -11.02 6.23
N LEU A 65 -1.91 -10.92 6.58
CA LEU A 65 -2.35 -10.24 7.81
C LEU A 65 -1.85 -10.96 9.07
N ASP A 66 -1.91 -12.29 9.10
CA ASP A 66 -1.44 -13.10 10.23
C ASP A 66 0.08 -13.01 10.43
N GLY A 67 0.83 -12.78 9.36
CA GLY A 67 2.28 -12.55 9.38
C GLY A 67 2.71 -11.17 9.91
N GLY A 68 1.78 -10.38 10.45
CA GLY A 68 2.01 -9.01 10.92
C GLY A 68 1.50 -7.93 9.95
N GLY A 69 1.17 -8.32 8.72
CA GLY A 69 0.54 -7.46 7.72
C GLY A 69 1.24 -6.13 7.51
N PHE A 70 0.43 -5.10 7.28
CA PHE A 70 0.85 -3.71 7.20
C PHE A 70 -0.08 -2.85 8.05
N SER A 71 0.50 -2.04 8.93
CA SER A 71 -0.18 -1.11 9.83
C SER A 71 0.35 0.31 9.61
N GLY A 72 0.11 0.85 8.41
CA GLY A 72 0.32 2.26 8.07
C GLY A 72 -0.98 2.94 7.70
#